data_AF-A0AAE7DH12-F1
#
_entry.id   AF-A0AAE7DH12-F1
#
_cell.length_a   1.000
_cell.length_b   1.000
_cell.length_c   1.000
_cell.angle_alpha   90.00
_cell.angle_beta   90.00
_cell.angle_gamma   90.00
#
_symmetry.space_group_name_H-M   'P 1'
#
loop_
_entity.id
_entity.type
_entity.pdbx_description
1 polymer ?
#
loop_
_entity_poly.entity_id
_entity_poly.type
_entity_poly.pdbx_seq_one_letter_code
_entity_poly.pdbx_strand_id
1 'polypeptide(L)'
;MREQNQQRFEELRQDLKELLPQLIQTKKRVGVTYNVMQKKTNDPSCSEQERAKFKQLYLTELHAQRAGDVTMLGFIEEMTGLRPDSFAAQTRCDLLEQLINNARAQITIKSLDIDAAKCNYTHSNSDEVQLATALLTEGTVVVDGFLEYMGELCEIYETLIKLHTEVESRLRQLQGMSHQGAEAWERLTSNRPDNEISVLGTKVCQLTTLTSLGAKEPGSDTSAALLDVMAPLQLLFSSYIELQISKHYKSDDRIAVLDNLVKHYDTAMVGLTSIGILRSDELQPERFAHLCEVVGQLRDDAEHRLADELKSAETPSPTSKAELPATSPSRKRVIHTVKGTLIGEVRARVANQGTDIVDVRSPFEDQPLASFREDKSNAWVEIVEASKTAPKARVTPYPQLKGDARKALAKIDELVHKFDGYARGAGHPKGIEESLQNTAQNLIDYADRLERHENAPSNSQRDADLVKDLRLRAGTIKEKATQLRVQISLAQAPTREAVEYLMRQKEIHPQKIGERIQLKTGRQDFLQEYVLMNKNNRPLWYAHFHYNTSNDAEDNYTAASLKTKDQRFETNATALAKAQNAHQKIDIYRGHIDKELAKKIFSLP
;
A
#
# COMPACT_ATOMS: atom_id res chain seq x y z
N MET A 1 -18.96 43.35 -18.58
CA MET A 1 -18.40 42.63 -17.42
C MET A 1 -19.15 42.93 -16.12
N ARG A 2 -19.19 44.16 -15.58
CA ARG A 2 -19.95 44.44 -14.33
C ARG A 2 -21.46 44.19 -14.43
N GLU A 3 -22.11 44.67 -15.50
CA GLU A 3 -23.56 44.45 -15.70
C GLU A 3 -23.91 42.98 -15.94
N GLN A 4 -23.08 42.26 -16.69
CA GLN A 4 -23.23 40.81 -16.91
C GLN A 4 -23.07 40.01 -15.62
N ASN A 5 -22.08 40.34 -14.78
CA ASN A 5 -21.90 39.69 -13.48
C ASN A 5 -23.09 39.98 -12.54
N GLN A 6 -23.66 41.18 -12.60
CA GLN A 6 -24.82 41.55 -11.81
C GLN A 6 -26.08 40.81 -12.29
N GLN A 7 -26.29 40.70 -13.59
CA GLN A 7 -27.39 39.92 -14.16
C GLN A 7 -27.30 38.45 -13.76
N ARG A 8 -26.12 37.84 -13.92
CA ARG A 8 -25.88 36.45 -13.52
C ARG A 8 -26.10 36.22 -12.02
N PHE A 9 -25.70 37.17 -11.18
CA PHE A 9 -25.94 37.09 -9.74
C PHE A 9 -27.44 37.08 -9.39
N GLU A 10 -28.26 37.90 -10.06
CA GLU A 10 -29.71 37.91 -9.83
C GLU A 10 -30.40 36.66 -10.39
N GLU A 11 -29.93 36.11 -11.52
CA GLU A 11 -30.38 34.81 -12.04
C GLU A 11 -30.14 33.69 -11.01
N LEU A 12 -28.90 33.55 -10.51
CA LEU A 12 -28.54 32.57 -9.48
C LEU A 12 -29.36 32.74 -8.19
N ARG A 13 -29.65 33.98 -7.81
CA ARG A 13 -30.49 34.29 -6.65
C ARG A 13 -31.94 33.83 -6.85
N GLN A 14 -32.46 33.93 -8.07
CA GLN A 14 -33.80 33.44 -8.40
C GLN A 14 -33.83 31.91 -8.39
N ASP A 15 -32.84 31.26 -9.01
CA ASP A 15 -32.70 29.80 -9.00
C ASP A 15 -32.63 29.24 -7.56
N LEU A 16 -31.89 29.92 -6.66
CA LEU A 16 -31.84 29.59 -5.24
C LEU A 16 -33.20 29.66 -4.55
N LYS A 17 -34.02 30.68 -4.85
CA LYS A 17 -35.37 30.82 -4.26
C LYS A 17 -36.30 29.70 -4.69
N GLU A 18 -36.14 29.20 -5.91
CA GLU A 18 -36.96 28.12 -6.46
C GLU A 18 -36.55 26.75 -5.90
N LEU A 19 -35.25 26.55 -5.65
CA LEU A 19 -34.71 25.29 -5.14
C LEU A 19 -34.94 25.11 -3.62
N LEU A 20 -34.86 26.19 -2.83
CA LEU A 20 -34.89 26.14 -1.37
C LEU A 20 -36.13 25.40 -0.78
N PRO A 21 -37.38 25.64 -1.24
CA PRO A 21 -38.55 24.91 -0.74
C PRO A 21 -38.46 23.39 -0.99
N GLN A 22 -37.88 22.99 -2.13
CA GLN A 22 -37.71 21.59 -2.50
C GLN A 22 -36.69 20.90 -1.58
N LEU A 23 -35.61 21.59 -1.23
CA LEU A 23 -34.61 21.09 -0.28
C LEU A 23 -35.19 20.92 1.12
N ILE A 24 -35.99 21.87 1.60
CA ILE A 24 -36.67 21.78 2.90
C ILE A 24 -37.60 20.56 2.94
N GLN A 25 -38.36 20.33 1.87
CA GLN A 25 -39.24 19.16 1.79
C GLN A 25 -38.44 17.85 1.76
N THR A 26 -37.35 17.81 0.99
CA THR A 26 -36.47 16.63 0.88
C THR A 26 -35.81 16.31 2.23
N LYS A 27 -35.32 17.31 2.97
CA LYS A 27 -34.78 17.15 4.33
C LYS A 27 -35.80 16.54 5.30
N LYS A 28 -37.08 16.93 5.20
CA LYS A 28 -38.15 16.31 5.99
C LYS A 28 -38.35 14.84 5.62
N ARG A 29 -38.35 14.50 4.32
CA ARG A 29 -38.49 13.11 3.86
C ARG A 29 -37.33 12.24 4.33
N VAL A 30 -36.08 12.73 4.23
CA VAL A 30 -34.88 12.07 4.78
C VAL A 30 -35.05 11.75 6.27
N GLY A 31 -35.54 12.71 7.07
CA GLY A 31 -35.79 12.48 8.50
C GLY A 31 -36.85 11.42 8.77
N VAL A 32 -37.94 11.40 7.99
CA VAL A 32 -39.00 10.39 8.11
C VAL A 32 -38.48 9.00 7.71
N THR A 33 -37.81 8.88 6.57
CA THR A 33 -37.30 7.59 6.09
C THR A 33 -36.18 7.05 6.98
N TYR A 34 -35.32 7.91 7.55
CA TYR A 34 -34.35 7.51 8.57
C TYR A 34 -35.01 6.84 9.78
N ASN A 35 -36.02 7.50 10.37
CA ASN A 35 -36.72 6.97 11.55
C ASN A 35 -37.42 5.63 11.28
N VAL A 36 -38.02 5.49 10.09
CA VAL A 36 -38.66 4.23 9.69
C VAL A 36 -37.61 3.14 9.48
N MET A 37 -36.52 3.43 8.77
CA MET A 37 -35.41 2.50 8.55
C MET A 37 -34.82 2.03 9.87
N GLN A 38 -34.48 2.94 10.79
CA GLN A 38 -33.89 2.60 12.09
C GLN A 38 -34.81 1.68 12.91
N LYS A 39 -36.11 1.97 12.95
CA LYS A 39 -37.10 1.12 13.63
C LYS A 39 -37.13 -0.29 13.05
N LYS A 40 -37.02 -0.43 11.72
CA LYS A 40 -37.09 -1.72 11.02
C LYS A 40 -35.79 -2.51 11.15
N THR A 41 -34.64 -1.85 11.15
CA THR A 41 -33.34 -2.45 11.40
C THR A 41 -33.25 -3.04 12.81
N ASN A 42 -33.78 -2.33 13.81
CA ASN A 42 -33.74 -2.74 15.22
C ASN A 42 -34.86 -3.73 15.62
N ASP A 43 -35.79 -4.05 14.72
CA ASP A 43 -36.90 -4.95 14.98
C ASP A 43 -36.47 -6.41 14.66
N PRO A 44 -36.37 -7.30 15.67
CA PRO A 44 -35.99 -8.69 15.44
C PRO A 44 -37.01 -9.47 14.59
N SER A 45 -38.26 -8.99 14.51
CA SER A 45 -39.33 -9.63 13.72
C SER A 45 -39.31 -9.26 12.24
N CYS A 46 -38.56 -8.23 11.84
CA CYS A 46 -38.43 -7.85 10.44
C CYS A 46 -37.48 -8.76 9.68
N SER A 47 -37.91 -9.19 8.49
CA SER A 47 -37.08 -9.95 7.56
C SER A 47 -35.97 -9.09 6.95
N GLU A 48 -34.89 -9.73 6.47
CA GLU A 48 -33.82 -9.03 5.73
C GLU A 48 -34.34 -8.32 4.48
N GLN A 49 -35.33 -8.90 3.79
CA GLN A 49 -35.96 -8.26 2.64
C GLN A 49 -36.69 -6.96 3.02
N GLU A 50 -37.39 -6.94 4.16
CA GLU A 50 -38.02 -5.73 4.67
C GLU A 50 -36.98 -4.69 5.09
N ARG A 51 -35.92 -5.11 5.79
CA ARG A 51 -34.80 -4.23 6.17
C ARG A 51 -34.17 -3.60 4.93
N ALA A 52 -33.86 -4.40 3.91
CA ALA A 52 -33.31 -3.94 2.63
C ALA A 52 -34.22 -2.93 1.92
N LYS A 53 -35.55 -3.17 1.90
CA LYS A 53 -36.52 -2.24 1.32
C LYS A 53 -36.48 -0.86 2.00
N PHE A 54 -36.48 -0.82 3.34
CA PHE A 54 -36.45 0.47 4.05
C PHE A 54 -35.08 1.15 4.00
N LYS A 55 -33.97 0.39 3.95
CA LYS A 55 -32.63 0.93 3.63
C LYS A 55 -32.65 1.62 2.25
N GLN A 56 -33.21 0.98 1.23
CA GLN A 56 -33.28 1.53 -0.12
C GLN A 56 -34.13 2.81 -0.19
N LEU A 57 -35.28 2.85 0.48
CA LEU A 57 -36.11 4.06 0.55
C LEU A 57 -35.37 5.24 1.19
N TYR A 58 -34.59 4.97 2.25
CA TYR A 58 -33.77 5.98 2.88
C TYR A 58 -32.63 6.46 1.96
N LEU A 59 -31.94 5.54 1.29
CA LEU A 59 -30.90 5.87 0.30
C LEU A 59 -31.43 6.74 -0.84
N THR A 60 -32.62 6.45 -1.37
CA THR A 60 -33.27 7.27 -2.41
C THR A 60 -33.44 8.72 -1.96
N GLU A 61 -33.91 8.95 -0.73
CA GLU A 61 -34.07 10.31 -0.20
C GLU A 61 -32.71 10.97 0.10
N LEU A 62 -31.70 10.22 0.55
CA LEU A 62 -30.34 10.73 0.72
C LEU A 62 -29.72 11.17 -0.61
N HIS A 63 -29.91 10.40 -1.69
CA HIS A 63 -29.45 10.77 -3.03
C HIS A 63 -30.16 12.02 -3.55
N ALA A 64 -31.48 12.13 -3.36
CA ALA A 64 -32.25 13.32 -3.72
C ALA A 64 -31.75 14.56 -2.96
N GLN A 65 -31.51 14.43 -1.65
CA GLN A 65 -30.96 15.50 -0.83
C GLN A 65 -29.57 15.92 -1.32
N ARG A 66 -28.68 14.96 -1.55
CA ARG A 66 -27.31 15.22 -2.04
C ARG A 66 -27.31 15.95 -3.38
N ALA A 67 -28.12 15.51 -4.34
CA ALA A 67 -28.21 16.15 -5.64
C ALA A 67 -28.65 17.62 -5.53
N GLY A 68 -29.65 17.88 -4.70
CA GLY A 68 -30.11 19.25 -4.41
C GLY A 68 -29.05 20.10 -3.70
N ASP A 69 -28.41 19.57 -2.66
CA ASP A 69 -27.39 20.30 -1.89
C ASP A 69 -26.13 20.60 -2.72
N VAL A 70 -25.71 19.68 -3.61
CA VAL A 70 -24.60 19.92 -4.55
C VAL A 70 -24.96 21.03 -5.55
N THR A 71 -26.19 21.01 -6.07
CA THR A 71 -26.67 22.06 -6.98
C THR A 71 -26.67 23.42 -6.28
N MET A 72 -27.19 23.48 -5.05
CA MET A 72 -27.22 24.69 -4.24
C MET A 72 -25.81 25.19 -3.91
N LEU A 73 -24.88 24.28 -3.58
CA LEU A 73 -23.49 24.62 -3.32
C LEU A 73 -22.84 25.27 -4.55
N GLY A 74 -23.08 24.72 -5.75
CA GLY A 74 -22.60 25.30 -7.01
C GLY A 74 -23.09 26.73 -7.24
N PHE A 75 -24.37 27.00 -6.99
CA PHE A 75 -24.92 28.35 -7.09
C PHE A 75 -24.27 29.32 -6.10
N ILE A 76 -24.08 28.89 -4.84
CA ILE A 76 -23.46 29.72 -3.80
C ILE A 76 -21.98 30.00 -4.11
N GLU A 77 -21.24 29.02 -4.62
CA GLU A 77 -19.84 29.19 -5.01
C GLU A 77 -19.69 30.15 -6.19
N GLU A 78 -20.56 30.05 -7.21
CA GLU A 78 -20.59 30.97 -8.34
C GLU A 78 -20.92 32.40 -7.87
N MET A 79 -21.96 32.57 -7.05
CA MET A 79 -22.33 33.88 -6.49
C MET A 79 -21.20 34.50 -5.68
N THR A 80 -20.51 33.71 -4.85
CA THR A 80 -19.35 34.17 -4.05
C THR A 80 -18.20 34.65 -4.94
N GLY A 81 -17.97 33.98 -6.06
CA GLY A 81 -16.97 34.39 -7.05
C GLY A 81 -17.32 35.69 -7.78
N LEU A 82 -18.62 35.96 -7.99
CA LEU A 82 -19.09 37.20 -8.62
C LEU A 82 -19.05 38.39 -7.65
N ARG A 83 -19.39 38.17 -6.38
CA ARG A 83 -19.39 39.18 -5.32
C ARG A 83 -19.20 38.52 -3.94
N PRO A 84 -18.18 38.92 -3.17
CA PRO A 84 -18.03 38.47 -1.78
C PRO A 84 -19.24 38.88 -0.93
N ASP A 85 -19.87 37.90 -0.27
CA ASP A 85 -21.02 38.07 0.61
C ASP A 85 -20.89 37.13 1.82
N SER A 86 -21.03 37.68 3.04
CA SER A 86 -20.94 36.91 4.28
C SER A 86 -22.08 35.91 4.45
N PHE A 87 -23.27 36.20 3.89
CA PHE A 87 -24.40 35.27 3.93
C PHE A 87 -24.15 34.02 3.07
N ALA A 88 -23.55 34.22 1.89
CA ALA A 88 -23.11 33.14 1.02
C ALA A 88 -22.04 32.25 1.69
N ALA A 89 -21.11 32.85 2.46
CA ALA A 89 -20.08 32.11 3.19
C ALA A 89 -20.65 31.16 4.26
N GLN A 90 -21.62 31.61 5.06
CA GLN A 90 -22.29 30.74 6.05
C GLN A 90 -23.08 29.63 5.36
N THR A 91 -23.85 29.97 4.33
CA THR A 91 -24.65 29.00 3.56
C THR A 91 -23.76 27.91 2.95
N ARG A 92 -22.59 28.29 2.44
CA ARG A 92 -21.58 27.34 1.94
C ARG A 92 -21.10 26.38 3.03
N CYS A 93 -20.81 26.88 4.22
CA CYS A 93 -20.40 26.07 5.36
C CYS A 93 -21.49 25.05 5.74
N ASP A 94 -22.74 25.50 5.86
CA ASP A 94 -23.89 24.66 6.22
C ASP A 94 -24.14 23.55 5.18
N LEU A 95 -23.99 23.86 3.89
CA LEU A 95 -24.13 22.90 2.79
C LEU A 95 -23.02 21.85 2.80
N LEU A 96 -21.76 22.26 3.04
CA LEU A 96 -20.64 21.32 3.17
C LEU A 96 -20.85 20.36 4.34
N GLU A 97 -21.29 20.86 5.50
CA GLU A 97 -21.64 20.04 6.65
C GLU A 97 -22.80 19.07 6.35
N GLN A 98 -23.85 19.55 5.68
CA GLN A 98 -24.97 18.70 5.29
C GLN A 98 -24.55 17.57 4.34
N LEU A 99 -23.68 17.86 3.38
CA LEU A 99 -23.14 16.88 2.44
C LEU A 99 -22.22 15.86 3.13
N ILE A 100 -21.40 16.28 4.10
CA ILE A 100 -20.60 15.37 4.93
C ILE A 100 -21.49 14.41 5.72
N ASN A 101 -22.53 14.93 6.39
CA ASN A 101 -23.45 14.12 7.17
C ASN A 101 -24.26 13.16 6.30
N ASN A 102 -24.68 13.60 5.11
CA ASN A 102 -25.35 12.75 4.13
C ASN A 102 -24.45 11.60 3.66
N ALA A 103 -23.18 11.88 3.31
CA ALA A 103 -22.23 10.84 2.93
C ALA A 103 -21.96 9.84 4.06
N ARG A 104 -21.81 10.31 5.31
CA ARG A 104 -21.66 9.45 6.50
C ARG A 104 -22.89 8.56 6.76
N ALA A 105 -24.08 9.08 6.49
CA ALA A 105 -25.30 8.27 6.56
C ALA A 105 -25.29 7.14 5.51
N GLN A 106 -24.88 7.43 4.27
CA GLN A 106 -24.72 6.42 3.22
C GLN A 106 -23.65 5.38 3.58
N ILE A 107 -22.51 5.80 4.16
CA ILE A 107 -21.46 4.91 4.65
C ILE A 107 -22.04 3.92 5.66
N THR A 108 -22.81 4.42 6.65
CA THR A 108 -23.45 3.57 7.66
C THR A 108 -24.38 2.53 7.04
N ILE A 109 -25.17 2.91 6.03
CA ILE A 109 -26.03 1.97 5.30
C ILE A 109 -25.21 0.93 4.56
N LYS A 110 -24.11 1.32 3.91
CA LYS A 110 -23.23 0.40 3.20
C LYS A 110 -22.50 -0.57 4.14
N SER A 111 -22.15 -0.15 5.36
CA SER A 111 -21.66 -1.07 6.40
C SER A 111 -22.70 -2.13 6.77
N LEU A 112 -23.98 -1.77 6.86
CA LEU A 112 -25.06 -2.75 7.07
C LEU A 112 -25.26 -3.69 5.87
N ASP A 113 -24.91 -3.27 4.65
CA ASP A 113 -24.92 -4.15 3.48
C ASP A 113 -23.78 -5.18 3.55
N ILE A 114 -22.61 -4.83 4.09
CA ILE A 114 -21.51 -5.78 4.36
C ILE A 114 -21.97 -6.86 5.36
N ASP A 115 -22.58 -6.44 6.48
CA ASP A 115 -23.08 -7.38 7.49
C ASP A 115 -24.15 -8.32 6.93
N ALA A 116 -25.05 -7.79 6.09
CA ALA A 116 -26.08 -8.59 5.41
C ALA A 116 -25.47 -9.59 4.41
N ALA A 117 -24.51 -9.16 3.57
CA ALA A 117 -23.80 -10.02 2.64
C ALA A 117 -23.09 -11.17 3.38
N LYS A 118 -22.43 -10.86 4.50
CA LYS A 118 -21.78 -11.84 5.37
C LYS A 118 -22.77 -12.86 5.94
N CYS A 119 -23.93 -12.41 6.42
CA CYS A 119 -24.99 -13.29 6.92
C CYS A 119 -25.61 -14.16 5.82
N ASN A 120 -25.79 -13.64 4.61
CA ASN A 120 -26.36 -14.41 3.49
C ASN A 120 -25.41 -15.52 3.02
N TYR A 121 -24.11 -15.28 3.09
CA TYR A 121 -23.10 -16.22 2.64
C TYR A 121 -22.88 -17.42 3.59
N THR A 122 -23.22 -17.31 4.89
CA THR A 122 -22.73 -18.23 5.96
C THR A 122 -22.78 -19.73 5.63
N HIS A 123 -21.67 -20.25 5.09
CA HIS A 123 -21.02 -21.46 5.57
C HIS A 123 -20.04 -20.99 6.67
N SER A 124 -20.23 -21.46 7.90
CA SER A 124 -19.50 -20.98 9.09
C SER A 124 -17.97 -20.97 8.89
N ASN A 125 -17.31 -19.85 9.17
CA ASN A 125 -15.86 -19.73 9.45
C ASN A 125 -14.93 -20.61 8.59
N SER A 126 -15.07 -20.54 7.27
CA SER A 126 -14.25 -21.35 6.37
C SER A 126 -12.96 -20.63 5.99
N ASP A 127 -11.85 -21.02 6.62
CA ASP A 127 -10.49 -20.83 6.08
C ASP A 127 -10.37 -21.43 4.67
N GLU A 128 -9.31 -21.09 3.92
CA GLU A 128 -8.98 -21.70 2.61
C GLU A 128 -9.04 -23.25 2.63
N VAL A 129 -8.69 -23.85 3.76
CA VAL A 129 -8.73 -25.31 3.99
C VAL A 129 -10.16 -25.86 3.97
N GLN A 130 -11.14 -25.11 4.47
CA GLN A 130 -12.55 -25.50 4.45
C GLN A 130 -13.19 -25.22 3.08
N LEU A 131 -12.80 -24.16 2.37
CA LEU A 131 -13.20 -23.94 0.98
C LEU A 131 -12.69 -25.07 0.07
N ALA A 132 -11.45 -25.50 0.26
CA ALA A 132 -10.86 -26.66 -0.42
C ALA A 132 -11.54 -27.99 -0.05
N THR A 133 -12.04 -28.12 1.19
CA THR A 133 -12.80 -29.30 1.64
C THR A 133 -14.23 -29.32 1.11
N ALA A 134 -14.88 -28.15 1.04
CA ALA A 134 -16.22 -27.97 0.48
C ALA A 134 -16.23 -28.23 -1.04
N LEU A 135 -15.17 -27.80 -1.75
CA LEU A 135 -14.90 -28.14 -3.16
C LEU A 135 -14.90 -29.64 -3.44
N LEU A 136 -14.49 -30.46 -2.46
CA LEU A 136 -14.44 -31.93 -2.59
C LEU A 136 -15.79 -32.61 -2.30
N THR A 137 -16.75 -31.89 -1.69
CA THR A 137 -18.00 -32.47 -1.15
C THR A 137 -19.27 -31.89 -1.75
N GLU A 138 -19.29 -30.60 -2.09
CA GLU A 138 -20.50 -29.84 -2.49
C GLU A 138 -20.43 -29.27 -3.93
N GLY A 139 -19.34 -29.54 -4.66
CA GLY A 139 -19.19 -29.13 -6.06
C GLY A 139 -18.91 -27.63 -6.26
N THR A 140 -19.22 -27.08 -7.44
CA THR A 140 -18.90 -25.68 -7.81
C THR A 140 -19.79 -24.65 -7.11
N VAL A 141 -20.94 -25.05 -6.56
CA VAL A 141 -21.95 -24.15 -5.98
C VAL A 141 -21.39 -23.31 -4.82
N VAL A 142 -20.52 -23.90 -3.98
CA VAL A 142 -19.88 -23.18 -2.87
C VAL A 142 -18.90 -22.12 -3.37
N VAL A 143 -18.19 -22.44 -4.47
CA VAL A 143 -17.24 -21.52 -5.10
C VAL A 143 -17.96 -20.37 -5.79
N ASP A 144 -19.05 -20.67 -6.50
CA ASP A 144 -19.89 -19.66 -7.16
C ASP A 144 -20.48 -18.70 -6.12
N GLY A 145 -21.04 -19.22 -5.01
CA GLY A 145 -21.53 -18.40 -3.90
C GLY A 145 -20.46 -17.54 -3.22
N PHE A 146 -19.23 -18.06 -3.08
CA PHE A 146 -18.10 -17.30 -2.55
C PHE A 146 -17.69 -16.16 -3.48
N LEU A 147 -17.62 -16.42 -4.79
CA LEU A 147 -17.31 -15.40 -5.79
C LEU A 147 -18.38 -14.32 -5.87
N GLU A 148 -19.67 -14.69 -5.77
CA GLU A 148 -20.77 -13.74 -5.69
C GLU A 148 -20.65 -12.85 -4.45
N TYR A 149 -20.39 -13.44 -3.28
CA TYR A 149 -20.15 -12.70 -2.04
C TYR A 149 -18.97 -11.74 -2.14
N MET A 150 -17.82 -12.20 -2.67
CA MET A 150 -16.65 -11.34 -2.88
C MET A 150 -16.93 -10.24 -3.90
N GLY A 151 -17.73 -10.53 -4.94
CA GLY A 151 -18.21 -9.57 -5.93
C GLY A 151 -19.04 -8.46 -5.30
N GLU A 152 -20.03 -8.82 -4.48
CA GLU A 152 -20.88 -7.89 -3.75
C GLU A 152 -20.05 -7.00 -2.81
N LEU A 153 -19.13 -7.59 -2.03
CA LEU A 153 -18.24 -6.82 -1.16
C LEU A 153 -17.37 -5.83 -1.95
N CYS A 154 -16.83 -6.25 -3.09
CA CYS A 154 -16.01 -5.38 -3.93
C CYS A 154 -16.79 -4.15 -4.40
N GLU A 155 -18.06 -4.30 -4.79
CA GLU A 155 -18.94 -3.20 -5.19
C GLU A 155 -19.32 -2.28 -4.02
N ILE A 156 -19.52 -2.84 -2.83
CA ILE A 156 -19.74 -2.06 -1.62
C ILE A 156 -18.49 -1.23 -1.29
N TYR A 157 -17.29 -1.81 -1.33
CA TYR A 157 -16.05 -1.10 -1.08
C TYR A 157 -15.78 0.01 -2.10
N GLU A 158 -16.10 -0.21 -3.38
CA GLU A 158 -16.08 0.83 -4.42
C GLU A 158 -16.91 2.06 -4.03
N THR A 159 -18.11 1.82 -3.50
CA THR A 159 -19.01 2.88 -3.06
C THR A 159 -18.47 3.58 -1.81
N LEU A 160 -17.98 2.81 -0.84
CA LEU A 160 -17.40 3.34 0.40
C LEU A 160 -16.16 4.22 0.14
N ILE A 161 -15.27 3.81 -0.77
CA ILE A 161 -14.10 4.63 -1.14
C ILE A 161 -14.53 5.99 -1.68
N LYS A 162 -15.54 6.04 -2.55
CA LYS A 162 -16.08 7.29 -3.10
C LYS A 162 -16.67 8.19 -2.01
N LEU A 163 -17.43 7.62 -1.08
CA LEU A 163 -18.06 8.35 0.01
C LEU A 163 -17.02 8.86 1.02
N HIS A 164 -16.04 8.05 1.43
CA HIS A 164 -14.96 8.49 2.31
C HIS A 164 -14.12 9.59 1.65
N THR A 165 -13.81 9.46 0.37
CA THR A 165 -13.08 10.49 -0.39
C THR A 165 -13.84 11.81 -0.44
N GLU A 166 -15.16 11.76 -0.61
CA GLU A 166 -16.02 12.94 -0.56
C GLU A 166 -16.00 13.60 0.82
N VAL A 167 -16.13 12.81 1.90
CA VAL A 167 -16.06 13.31 3.28
C VAL A 167 -14.73 14.00 3.53
N GLU A 168 -13.61 13.36 3.21
CA GLU A 168 -12.27 13.92 3.39
C GLU A 168 -12.06 15.21 2.58
N SER A 169 -12.53 15.24 1.33
CA SER A 169 -12.44 16.43 0.47
C SER A 169 -13.23 17.61 1.03
N ARG A 170 -14.47 17.37 1.49
CA ARG A 170 -15.32 18.42 2.07
C ARG A 170 -14.82 18.90 3.42
N LEU A 171 -14.28 18.01 4.25
CA LEU A 171 -13.60 18.41 5.49
C LEU A 171 -12.39 19.32 5.20
N ARG A 172 -11.57 18.99 4.19
CA ARG A 172 -10.47 19.87 3.76
C ARG A 172 -10.96 21.24 3.28
N GLN A 173 -12.09 21.28 2.57
CA GLN A 173 -12.71 22.56 2.18
C GLN A 173 -13.13 23.40 3.38
N LEU A 174 -13.79 22.80 4.38
CA LEU A 174 -14.17 23.49 5.62
C LEU A 174 -12.95 24.03 6.37
N GLN A 175 -11.87 23.23 6.46
CA GLN A 175 -10.64 23.64 7.14
C GLN A 175 -9.95 24.84 6.45
N GLY A 176 -10.07 24.95 5.12
CA GLY A 176 -9.52 26.06 4.34
C GLY A 176 -10.39 27.33 4.32
N MET A 177 -11.56 27.32 4.96
CA MET A 177 -12.45 28.48 5.06
C MET A 177 -12.08 29.42 6.23
N SER A 178 -12.89 30.45 6.46
CA SER A 178 -12.79 31.35 7.60
C SER A 178 -13.06 30.61 8.93
N HIS A 179 -13.04 31.35 10.07
CA HIS A 179 -13.32 30.82 11.42
C HIS A 179 -14.52 29.86 11.49
N GLN A 180 -15.62 30.17 10.79
CA GLN A 180 -16.83 29.35 10.78
C GLN A 180 -16.60 27.94 10.22
N GLY A 181 -15.77 27.82 9.17
CA GLY A 181 -15.41 26.53 8.60
C GLY A 181 -14.51 25.72 9.53
N ALA A 182 -13.59 26.38 10.24
CA ALA A 182 -12.76 25.74 11.26
C ALA A 182 -13.61 25.20 12.44
N GLU A 183 -14.59 25.98 12.93
CA GLU A 183 -15.52 25.53 13.97
C GLU A 183 -16.38 24.34 13.52
N ALA A 184 -16.90 24.37 12.28
CA ALA A 184 -17.66 23.26 11.71
C ALA A 184 -16.78 22.01 11.55
N TRP A 185 -15.55 22.18 11.06
CA TRP A 185 -14.57 21.10 10.95
C TRP A 185 -14.28 20.47 12.32
N GLU A 186 -14.03 21.28 13.35
CA GLU A 186 -13.78 20.82 14.72
C GLU A 186 -15.00 20.04 15.25
N ARG A 187 -16.21 20.59 15.13
CA ARG A 187 -17.45 19.89 15.50
C ARG A 187 -17.60 18.53 14.81
N LEU A 188 -17.23 18.44 13.53
CA LEU A 188 -17.37 17.22 12.72
C LEU A 188 -16.26 16.18 12.95
N THR A 189 -15.20 16.52 13.68
CA THR A 189 -14.00 15.68 13.85
C THR A 189 -13.64 15.37 15.31
N SER A 190 -13.91 16.26 16.27
CA SER A 190 -13.38 16.15 17.65
C SER A 190 -13.85 14.93 18.47
N ASN A 191 -14.98 14.31 18.13
CA ASN A 191 -15.52 13.14 18.85
C ASN A 191 -15.74 11.94 17.93
N ARG A 192 -14.93 11.83 16.86
CA ARG A 192 -14.98 10.65 15.99
C ARG A 192 -14.21 9.50 16.64
N PRO A 193 -14.68 8.25 16.48
CA PRO A 193 -13.99 7.12 17.04
C PRO A 193 -12.68 6.86 16.28
N ASP A 194 -11.61 6.53 17.00
CA ASP A 194 -10.28 6.29 16.42
C ASP A 194 -10.25 5.13 15.41
N ASN A 195 -11.26 4.24 15.45
CA ASN A 195 -11.41 3.11 14.54
C ASN A 195 -12.35 3.39 13.35
N GLU A 196 -12.75 4.64 13.12
CA GLU A 196 -13.50 5.00 11.90
C GLU A 196 -12.67 4.60 10.66
N ILE A 197 -13.26 3.75 9.81
CA ILE A 197 -12.58 3.27 8.61
C ILE A 197 -12.35 4.44 7.64
N SER A 198 -11.11 4.60 7.20
CA SER A 198 -10.70 5.66 6.27
C SER A 198 -10.77 5.19 4.81
N VAL A 199 -10.49 6.10 3.86
CA VAL A 199 -10.24 5.71 2.46
C VAL A 199 -9.18 4.61 2.38
N LEU A 200 -8.07 4.77 3.13
CA LEU A 200 -7.00 3.79 3.20
C LEU A 200 -7.51 2.44 3.71
N GLY A 201 -8.17 2.42 4.87
CA GLY A 201 -8.72 1.17 5.44
C GLY A 201 -9.66 0.46 4.46
N THR A 202 -10.50 1.22 3.74
CA THR A 202 -11.44 0.67 2.75
C THR A 202 -10.72 0.09 1.52
N LYS A 203 -9.70 0.79 0.99
CA LYS A 203 -8.88 0.27 -0.12
C LYS A 203 -8.16 -1.02 0.26
N VAL A 204 -7.68 -1.09 1.49
CA VAL A 204 -7.06 -2.30 2.02
C VAL A 204 -8.08 -3.45 2.06
N CYS A 205 -9.34 -3.23 2.49
CA CYS A 205 -10.39 -4.26 2.41
C CYS A 205 -10.61 -4.72 0.97
N GLN A 206 -10.63 -3.75 0.05
CA GLN A 206 -10.88 -4.01 -1.36
C GLN A 206 -9.80 -4.89 -1.99
N LEU A 207 -8.53 -4.71 -1.61
CA LEU A 207 -7.44 -5.58 -2.08
C LEU A 207 -7.71 -7.05 -1.81
N THR A 208 -8.23 -7.40 -0.62
CA THR A 208 -8.58 -8.79 -0.29
C THR A 208 -9.63 -9.33 -1.25
N THR A 209 -10.71 -8.57 -1.51
CA THR A 209 -11.76 -8.99 -2.45
C THR A 209 -11.26 -9.13 -3.88
N LEU A 210 -10.46 -8.18 -4.36
CA LEU A 210 -9.90 -8.18 -5.72
C LEU A 210 -8.89 -9.29 -5.93
N THR A 211 -8.14 -9.66 -4.89
CA THR A 211 -7.19 -10.79 -4.95
C THR A 211 -7.94 -12.09 -5.22
N SER A 212 -9.07 -12.32 -4.53
CA SER A 212 -9.91 -13.52 -4.75
C SER A 212 -10.63 -13.50 -6.10
N LEU A 213 -11.04 -12.32 -6.60
CA LEU A 213 -11.75 -12.17 -7.87
C LEU A 213 -10.83 -12.06 -9.09
N GLY A 214 -9.52 -11.95 -8.90
CA GLY A 214 -8.56 -11.65 -9.96
C GLY A 214 -8.31 -12.83 -10.91
N ALA A 215 -8.50 -14.07 -10.45
CA ALA A 215 -8.39 -15.28 -11.25
C ALA A 215 -9.76 -15.74 -11.77
N LYS A 216 -9.80 -16.34 -12.96
CA LYS A 216 -11.03 -16.93 -13.52
C LYS A 216 -11.50 -18.14 -12.73
N GLU A 217 -10.56 -18.95 -12.27
CA GLU A 217 -10.82 -20.19 -11.53
C GLU A 217 -10.25 -20.09 -10.10
N PRO A 218 -11.10 -20.09 -9.06
CA PRO A 218 -10.64 -20.14 -7.68
C PRO A 218 -9.86 -21.42 -7.36
N GLY A 219 -8.84 -21.30 -6.51
CA GLY A 219 -7.97 -22.43 -6.17
C GLY A 219 -7.08 -22.93 -7.32
N SER A 220 -7.03 -22.20 -8.44
CA SER A 220 -6.03 -22.42 -9.49
C SER A 220 -4.64 -21.95 -9.07
N ASP A 221 -3.61 -22.39 -9.78
CA ASP A 221 -2.24 -21.89 -9.59
C ASP A 221 -2.13 -20.37 -9.79
N THR A 222 -3.00 -19.78 -10.62
CA THR A 222 -3.08 -18.33 -10.81
C THR A 222 -3.69 -17.62 -9.61
N SER A 223 -4.75 -18.19 -9.01
CA SER A 223 -5.32 -17.70 -7.76
C SER A 223 -4.31 -17.77 -6.60
N ALA A 224 -3.59 -18.89 -6.47
CA ALA A 224 -2.53 -19.04 -5.47
C ALA A 224 -1.40 -18.02 -5.67
N ALA A 225 -0.95 -17.81 -6.92
CA ALA A 225 0.08 -16.83 -7.21
C ALA A 225 -0.34 -15.39 -6.85
N LEU A 226 -1.61 -15.02 -7.05
CA LEU A 226 -2.14 -13.72 -6.61
C LEU A 226 -2.10 -13.59 -5.09
N LEU A 227 -2.52 -14.63 -4.37
CA LEU A 227 -2.47 -14.64 -2.90
C LEU A 227 -1.04 -14.52 -2.37
N ASP A 228 -0.09 -15.27 -2.94
CA ASP A 228 1.32 -15.23 -2.56
C ASP A 228 1.94 -13.83 -2.74
N VAL A 229 1.61 -13.14 -3.84
CA VAL A 229 2.07 -11.77 -4.08
C VAL A 229 1.48 -10.77 -3.09
N MET A 230 0.25 -11.00 -2.63
CA MET A 230 -0.47 -10.09 -1.74
C MET A 230 -0.24 -10.38 -0.25
N ALA A 231 0.14 -11.60 0.13
CA ALA A 231 0.34 -12.00 1.53
C ALA A 231 1.33 -11.10 2.31
N PRO A 232 2.50 -10.69 1.75
CA PRO A 232 3.38 -9.75 2.45
C PRO A 232 2.74 -8.38 2.71
N LEU A 233 1.85 -7.92 1.83
CA LEU A 233 1.13 -6.65 2.02
C LEU A 233 0.12 -6.76 3.16
N GLN A 234 -0.54 -7.91 3.31
CA GLN A 234 -1.51 -8.13 4.39
C GLN A 234 -0.92 -7.89 5.79
N LEU A 235 0.35 -8.29 5.98
CA LEU A 235 1.08 -8.06 7.22
C LEU A 235 1.29 -6.55 7.52
N LEU A 236 1.32 -5.71 6.50
CA LEU A 236 1.63 -4.28 6.62
C LEU A 236 0.40 -3.39 6.79
N PHE A 237 -0.78 -3.90 6.44
CA PHE A 237 -2.02 -3.16 6.42
C PHE A 237 -2.34 -2.45 7.74
N SER A 238 -2.24 -3.17 8.86
CA SER A 238 -2.48 -2.60 10.18
C SER A 238 -1.46 -1.52 10.55
N SER A 239 -0.20 -1.68 10.11
CA SER A 239 0.83 -0.64 10.31
C SER A 239 0.51 0.61 9.51
N TYR A 240 0.02 0.44 8.28
CA TYR A 240 -0.33 1.56 7.41
C TYR A 240 -1.51 2.35 7.96
N ILE A 241 -2.59 1.66 8.33
CA ILE A 241 -3.79 2.27 8.93
C ILE A 241 -3.43 2.98 10.24
N GLU A 242 -2.61 2.35 11.09
CA GLU A 242 -2.18 2.93 12.37
C GLU A 242 -1.39 4.24 12.20
N LEU A 243 -0.50 4.32 11.20
CA LEU A 243 0.25 5.54 10.91
C LEU A 243 -0.62 6.71 10.42
N GLN A 244 -1.78 6.42 9.84
CA GLN A 244 -2.75 7.44 9.47
C GLN A 244 -3.47 8.02 10.70
N ILE A 245 -3.80 7.17 11.67
CA ILE A 245 -4.60 7.54 12.84
C ILE A 245 -3.72 8.22 13.90
N SER A 246 -2.55 7.65 14.19
CA SER A 246 -1.71 8.08 15.30
C SER A 246 -0.52 8.92 14.85
N LYS A 247 -0.36 10.08 15.51
CA LYS A 247 0.77 11.00 15.35
C LYS A 247 1.82 10.88 16.46
N HIS A 248 1.70 9.87 17.31
CA HIS A 248 2.55 9.75 18.51
C HIS A 248 3.85 8.98 18.28
N TYR A 249 4.02 8.32 17.14
CA TYR A 249 5.26 7.65 16.77
C TYR A 249 6.38 8.65 16.44
N LYS A 250 7.63 8.30 16.80
CA LYS A 250 8.80 9.11 16.43
C LYS A 250 8.91 9.21 14.91
N SER A 251 9.45 10.32 14.41
CA SER A 251 9.60 10.53 12.96
C SER A 251 10.44 9.41 12.32
N ASP A 252 11.53 8.98 12.95
CA ASP A 252 12.37 7.88 12.46
C ASP A 252 11.59 6.55 12.33
N ASP A 253 10.73 6.23 13.29
CA ASP A 253 9.89 5.03 13.25
C ASP A 253 8.85 5.13 12.12
N ARG A 254 8.23 6.30 11.96
CA ARG A 254 7.26 6.57 10.89
C ARG A 254 7.92 6.42 9.51
N ILE A 255 9.10 7.00 9.35
CA ILE A 255 9.93 6.90 8.13
C ILE A 255 10.26 5.42 7.87
N ALA A 256 10.69 4.67 8.88
CA ALA A 256 11.07 3.26 8.71
C ALA A 256 9.89 2.36 8.31
N VAL A 257 8.70 2.58 8.89
CA VAL A 257 7.48 1.84 8.53
C VAL A 257 7.01 2.22 7.12
N LEU A 258 7.01 3.52 6.77
CA LEU A 258 6.62 3.99 5.43
C LEU A 258 7.59 3.53 4.34
N ASP A 259 8.91 3.53 4.58
CA ASP A 259 9.88 2.96 3.64
C ASP A 259 9.68 1.45 3.47
N ASN A 260 9.31 0.74 4.53
CA ASN A 260 8.98 -0.68 4.47
C ASN A 260 7.72 -0.92 3.60
N LEU A 261 6.68 -0.10 3.76
CA LEU A 261 5.47 -0.14 2.94
C LEU A 261 5.80 0.06 1.45
N VAL A 262 6.55 1.12 1.10
CA VAL A 262 6.94 1.42 -0.29
C VAL A 262 7.67 0.22 -0.92
N LYS A 263 8.65 -0.36 -0.22
CA LYS A 263 9.41 -1.53 -0.71
C LYS A 263 8.54 -2.76 -0.99
N HIS A 264 7.57 -3.04 -0.13
CA HIS A 264 6.69 -4.19 -0.31
C HIS A 264 5.66 -3.94 -1.40
N TYR A 265 5.11 -2.73 -1.53
CA TYR A 265 4.24 -2.37 -2.65
C TYR A 265 4.98 -2.42 -3.99
N ASP A 266 6.23 -1.94 -4.04
CA ASP A 266 7.12 -2.07 -5.19
C ASP A 266 7.31 -3.54 -5.60
N THR A 267 7.62 -4.41 -4.64
CA THR A 267 7.77 -5.86 -4.86
C THR A 267 6.46 -6.48 -5.35
N ALA A 268 5.32 -6.13 -4.74
CA ALA A 268 4.02 -6.64 -5.14
C ALA A 268 3.66 -6.21 -6.57
N MET A 269 3.92 -4.97 -6.97
CA MET A 269 3.71 -4.50 -8.34
C MET A 269 4.57 -5.25 -9.37
N VAL A 270 5.81 -5.61 -9.01
CA VAL A 270 6.66 -6.48 -9.85
C VAL A 270 6.03 -7.87 -9.97
N GLY A 271 5.57 -8.47 -8.86
CA GLY A 271 4.90 -9.76 -8.85
C GLY A 271 3.62 -9.77 -9.70
N LEU A 272 2.77 -8.76 -9.54
CA LEU A 272 1.55 -8.58 -10.34
C LEU A 272 1.91 -8.40 -11.83
N THR A 273 2.95 -7.62 -12.17
CA THR A 273 3.40 -7.50 -13.57
C THR A 273 3.73 -8.87 -14.17
N SER A 274 4.46 -9.70 -13.42
CA SER A 274 4.81 -11.06 -13.87
C SER A 274 3.59 -11.95 -14.05
N ILE A 275 2.63 -11.91 -13.13
CA ILE A 275 1.37 -12.66 -13.23
C ILE A 275 0.57 -12.19 -14.44
N GLY A 276 0.43 -10.87 -14.62
CA GLY A 276 -0.30 -10.25 -15.73
C GLY A 276 0.23 -10.64 -17.10
N ILE A 277 1.53 -10.88 -17.23
CA ILE A 277 2.15 -11.38 -18.46
C ILE A 277 1.96 -12.90 -18.56
N LEU A 278 2.53 -13.66 -17.62
CA LEU A 278 2.64 -15.11 -17.72
C LEU A 278 1.28 -15.81 -17.71
N ARG A 279 0.29 -15.26 -17.01
CA ARG A 279 -1.02 -15.87 -16.74
C ARG A 279 -2.20 -15.06 -17.28
N SER A 280 -1.97 -14.16 -18.23
CA SER A 280 -2.98 -13.22 -18.79
C SER A 280 -4.35 -13.81 -19.12
N ASP A 281 -4.40 -15.00 -19.70
CA ASP A 281 -5.62 -15.70 -20.12
C ASP A 281 -6.37 -16.42 -18.99
N GLU A 282 -5.74 -16.59 -17.82
CA GLU A 282 -6.32 -17.16 -16.60
C GLU A 282 -6.87 -16.07 -15.66
N LEU A 283 -6.64 -14.79 -15.97
CA LEU A 283 -7.06 -13.64 -15.18
C LEU A 283 -8.41 -13.10 -15.63
N GLN A 284 -9.16 -12.55 -14.67
CA GLN A 284 -10.32 -11.69 -14.94
C GLN A 284 -9.80 -10.27 -15.26
N PRO A 285 -9.83 -9.81 -16.53
CA PRO A 285 -9.06 -8.63 -16.96
C PRO A 285 -9.38 -7.37 -16.17
N GLU A 286 -10.66 -7.08 -15.96
CA GLU A 286 -11.13 -5.87 -15.27
C GLU A 286 -10.78 -5.91 -13.78
N ARG A 287 -10.99 -7.05 -13.12
CA ARG A 287 -10.69 -7.23 -11.68
C ARG A 287 -9.18 -7.18 -11.43
N PHE A 288 -8.39 -7.81 -12.29
CA PHE A 288 -6.93 -7.79 -12.18
C PHE A 288 -6.34 -6.40 -12.46
N ALA A 289 -6.84 -5.69 -13.49
CA ALA A 289 -6.42 -4.32 -13.74
C ALA A 289 -6.74 -3.41 -12.55
N HIS A 290 -7.92 -3.57 -11.95
CA HIS A 290 -8.32 -2.83 -10.76
C HIS A 290 -7.47 -3.17 -9.53
N LEU A 291 -7.12 -4.44 -9.33
CA LEU A 291 -6.17 -4.85 -8.28
C LEU A 291 -4.83 -4.10 -8.44
N CYS A 292 -4.27 -4.09 -9.65
CA CYS A 292 -3.02 -3.37 -9.94
C CYS A 292 -3.16 -1.87 -9.69
N GLU A 293 -4.29 -1.27 -10.04
CA GLU A 293 -4.57 0.14 -9.78
C GLU A 293 -4.59 0.46 -8.28
N VAL A 294 -5.33 -0.31 -7.48
CA VAL A 294 -5.42 -0.08 -6.03
C VAL A 294 -4.07 -0.26 -5.34
N VAL A 295 -3.29 -1.29 -5.72
CA VAL A 295 -1.91 -1.48 -5.22
C VAL A 295 -1.03 -0.29 -5.59
N GLY A 296 -1.11 0.21 -6.83
CA GLY A 296 -0.39 1.40 -7.29
C GLY A 296 -0.79 2.67 -6.54
N GLN A 297 -2.08 2.89 -6.30
CA GLN A 297 -2.56 4.04 -5.54
C GLN A 297 -2.08 4.02 -4.08
N LEU A 298 -2.03 2.84 -3.45
CA LEU A 298 -1.57 2.68 -2.07
C LEU A 298 -0.04 2.85 -1.95
N ARG A 299 0.69 2.38 -2.95
CA ARG A 299 2.13 2.63 -3.13
C ARG A 299 2.40 4.13 -3.22
N ASP A 300 1.69 4.84 -4.10
CA ASP A 300 1.88 6.26 -4.31
C ASP A 300 1.52 7.05 -3.04
N ASP A 301 0.44 6.71 -2.34
CA ASP A 301 0.10 7.33 -1.04
C ASP A 301 1.22 7.11 0.00
N ALA A 302 1.84 5.93 0.04
CA ALA A 302 2.93 5.62 0.97
C ALA A 302 4.19 6.42 0.62
N GLU A 303 4.52 6.55 -0.67
CA GLU A 303 5.64 7.35 -1.16
C GLU A 303 5.46 8.85 -0.82
N HIS A 304 4.26 9.40 -1.03
CA HIS A 304 3.98 10.80 -0.69
C HIS A 304 4.08 11.05 0.81
N ARG A 305 3.49 10.17 1.63
CA ARG A 305 3.58 10.27 3.10
C ARG A 305 5.02 10.17 3.59
N LEU A 306 5.81 9.25 3.02
CA LEU A 306 7.23 9.13 3.34
C LEU A 306 7.99 10.41 3.00
N ALA A 307 7.77 10.96 1.81
CA ALA A 307 8.39 12.20 1.36
C ALA A 307 8.00 13.41 2.23
N ASP A 308 6.76 13.47 2.72
CA ASP A 308 6.28 14.52 3.61
C ASP A 308 6.87 14.40 5.02
N GLU A 309 6.98 13.19 5.54
CA GLU A 309 7.62 12.91 6.83
C GLU A 309 9.12 13.25 6.78
N LEU A 310 9.82 12.86 5.71
CA LEU A 310 11.24 13.21 5.48
C LEU A 310 11.46 14.73 5.44
N LYS A 311 10.56 15.47 4.77
CA LYS A 311 10.63 16.93 4.72
C LYS A 311 10.40 17.56 6.10
N SER A 312 9.47 16.99 6.87
CA SER A 312 9.13 17.50 8.19
C SER A 312 10.26 17.25 9.19
N ALA A 313 10.95 16.12 9.10
CA ALA A 313 12.09 15.77 9.94
C ALA A 313 13.29 16.73 9.80
N GLU A 314 13.50 17.33 8.62
CA GLU A 314 14.57 18.32 8.42
C GLU A 314 14.28 19.70 9.03
N THR A 315 13.02 19.98 9.37
CA THR A 315 12.64 21.24 10.03
C THR A 315 12.63 21.00 11.54
N PRO A 316 13.53 21.62 12.33
CA PRO A 316 13.54 21.42 13.78
C PRO A 316 12.23 21.94 14.37
N SER A 317 11.30 21.03 14.65
CA SER A 317 10.07 21.33 15.39
C SER A 317 10.36 21.17 16.89
N PRO A 318 9.93 22.08 17.77
CA PRO A 318 10.36 22.10 19.18
C PRO A 318 9.91 20.93 20.05
N THR A 319 9.15 19.96 19.55
CA THR A 319 8.64 18.85 20.38
C THR A 319 8.32 17.63 19.52
N SER A 320 9.23 16.66 19.43
CA SER A 320 8.83 15.25 19.34
C SER A 320 8.80 14.71 20.76
N LYS A 321 7.62 14.37 21.28
CA LYS A 321 7.53 13.67 22.57
C LYS A 321 8.10 12.26 22.37
N ALA A 322 8.77 11.78 23.42
CA ALA A 322 9.36 10.45 23.50
C ALA A 322 8.37 9.33 23.13
N GLU A 323 8.92 8.14 22.84
CA GLU A 323 8.19 6.87 22.78
C GLU A 323 7.03 6.89 23.78
N LEU A 324 5.83 6.59 23.29
CA LEU A 324 4.74 6.23 24.17
C LEU A 324 5.27 5.15 25.12
N PRO A 325 5.31 5.37 26.45
CA PRO A 325 5.73 4.33 27.38
C PRO A 325 4.83 3.12 27.19
N ALA A 326 5.33 1.92 27.52
CA ALA A 326 4.58 0.65 27.47
C ALA A 326 3.25 0.67 28.28
N THR A 327 3.00 1.76 29.01
CA THR A 327 1.78 2.07 29.76
C THR A 327 0.76 2.90 28.98
N SER A 328 0.99 3.18 27.70
CA SER A 328 0.01 3.88 26.85
C SER A 328 -1.22 2.98 26.62
N PRO A 329 -2.43 3.56 26.55
CA PRO A 329 -3.67 2.78 26.42
C PRO A 329 -3.71 1.95 25.13
N SER A 330 -3.02 2.39 24.07
CA SER A 330 -2.71 1.55 22.93
C SER A 330 -1.51 0.68 23.27
N ARG A 331 -1.72 -0.63 23.47
CA ARG A 331 -0.64 -1.61 23.62
C ARG A 331 0.19 -1.78 22.33
N LYS A 332 0.20 -0.80 21.42
CA LYS A 332 0.84 -0.86 20.11
C LYS A 332 2.31 -0.45 20.19
N ARG A 333 3.17 -1.14 19.43
CA ARG A 333 4.61 -0.96 19.43
C ARG A 333 5.20 -1.14 18.03
N VAL A 334 6.21 -0.33 17.72
CA VAL A 334 7.05 -0.50 16.52
C VAL A 334 8.07 -1.62 16.79
N ILE A 335 8.16 -2.58 15.86
CA ILE A 335 9.11 -3.69 15.90
C ILE A 335 9.94 -3.73 14.61
N HIS A 336 11.23 -4.02 14.75
CA HIS A 336 12.14 -4.17 13.62
C HIS A 336 12.45 -5.66 13.41
N THR A 337 12.03 -6.17 12.26
CA THR A 337 12.09 -7.61 11.93
C THR A 337 12.86 -7.83 10.62
N VAL A 338 13.14 -9.09 10.29
CA VAL A 338 13.67 -9.45 8.96
C VAL A 338 12.69 -9.17 7.82
N LYS A 339 11.39 -9.06 8.11
CA LYS A 339 10.33 -8.64 7.18
C LYS A 339 10.16 -7.11 7.14
N GLY A 340 11.12 -6.38 7.72
CA GLY A 340 11.11 -4.93 7.85
C GLY A 340 10.43 -4.43 9.13
N THR A 341 10.20 -3.12 9.19
CA THR A 341 9.62 -2.44 10.35
C THR A 341 8.09 -2.50 10.31
N LEU A 342 7.48 -2.91 11.42
CA LEU A 342 6.04 -3.13 11.57
C LEU A 342 5.53 -2.45 12.84
N ILE A 343 4.22 -2.21 12.91
CA ILE A 343 3.52 -1.83 14.13
C ILE A 343 2.58 -2.97 14.51
N GLY A 344 2.78 -3.53 15.70
CA GLY A 344 1.94 -4.60 16.25
C GLY A 344 1.46 -4.28 17.65
N GLU A 345 0.59 -5.12 18.20
CA GLU A 345 0.04 -4.99 19.54
C GLU A 345 0.70 -5.97 20.51
N VAL A 346 1.19 -5.48 21.63
CA VAL A 346 1.78 -6.26 22.71
C VAL A 346 0.69 -7.13 23.34
N ARG A 347 0.86 -8.45 23.22
CA ARG A 347 -0.02 -9.45 23.82
C ARG A 347 0.01 -9.33 25.34
N ALA A 348 -1.16 -9.44 25.97
CA ALA A 348 -1.26 -9.45 27.42
C ALA A 348 -0.42 -10.61 28.01
N ARG A 349 0.41 -10.30 29.01
CA ARG A 349 1.29 -11.30 29.63
C ARG A 349 0.47 -12.37 30.34
N VAL A 350 0.76 -13.63 30.04
CA VAL A 350 0.27 -14.79 30.80
C VAL A 350 1.34 -15.18 31.83
N ALA A 351 0.93 -15.75 32.97
CA ALA A 351 1.88 -16.23 33.98
C ALA A 351 2.91 -17.20 33.35
N ASN A 352 4.20 -17.04 33.68
CA ASN A 352 5.36 -17.76 33.13
C ASN A 352 5.78 -17.39 31.68
N GLN A 353 5.27 -16.32 31.10
CA GLN A 353 5.74 -15.82 29.80
C GLN A 353 7.01 -14.97 29.98
N GLY A 354 8.15 -15.44 29.45
CA GLY A 354 9.47 -14.86 29.70
C GLY A 354 9.79 -13.57 28.94
N THR A 355 9.26 -13.40 27.72
CA THR A 355 9.46 -12.20 26.88
C THR A 355 8.13 -11.71 26.30
N ASP A 356 8.07 -10.42 25.98
CA ASP A 356 6.89 -9.82 25.36
C ASP A 356 6.67 -10.42 23.96
N ILE A 357 5.41 -10.69 23.62
CA ILE A 357 4.99 -11.11 22.29
C ILE A 357 4.24 -9.94 21.65
N VAL A 358 4.58 -9.62 20.41
CA VAL A 358 3.90 -8.60 19.61
C VAL A 358 3.13 -9.27 18.49
N ASP A 359 1.83 -9.03 18.46
CA ASP A 359 0.89 -9.55 17.47
C ASP A 359 0.67 -8.52 16.37
N VAL A 360 0.94 -8.91 15.12
CA VAL A 360 0.48 -8.14 13.96
C VAL A 360 -0.83 -8.75 13.51
N ARG A 361 -1.93 -8.03 13.76
CA ARG A 361 -3.30 -8.47 13.47
C ARG A 361 -3.75 -8.05 12.08
N SER A 362 -4.69 -8.79 11.51
CA SER A 362 -5.47 -8.32 10.37
C SER A 362 -6.33 -7.12 10.80
N PRO A 363 -6.52 -6.09 9.96
CA PRO A 363 -7.51 -5.05 10.24
C PRO A 363 -8.96 -5.56 10.11
N PHE A 364 -9.16 -6.81 9.66
CA PHE A 364 -10.47 -7.38 9.37
C PHE A 364 -10.87 -8.52 10.31
N GLU A 365 -9.89 -9.19 10.90
CA GLU A 365 -10.07 -10.36 11.74
C GLU A 365 -9.33 -10.17 13.05
N ASP A 366 -9.90 -10.69 14.13
CA ASP A 366 -9.31 -10.57 15.46
C ASP A 366 -8.09 -11.51 15.66
N GLN A 367 -7.83 -12.39 14.70
CA GLN A 367 -6.70 -13.30 14.73
C GLN A 367 -5.38 -12.63 14.30
N PRO A 368 -4.25 -12.96 14.97
CA PRO A 368 -2.94 -12.46 14.57
C PRO A 368 -2.50 -13.09 13.24
N LEU A 369 -2.13 -12.26 12.26
CA LEU A 369 -1.49 -12.70 11.01
C LEU A 369 -0.06 -13.23 11.27
N ALA A 370 0.63 -12.59 12.20
CA ALA A 370 1.94 -13.02 12.67
C ALA A 370 2.15 -12.62 14.13
N SER A 371 3.01 -13.37 14.83
CA SER A 371 3.42 -13.07 16.20
C SER A 371 4.94 -13.02 16.25
N PHE A 372 5.50 -12.04 16.97
CA PHE A 372 6.95 -11.83 17.09
C PHE A 372 7.35 -11.84 18.56
N ARG A 373 8.55 -12.36 18.83
CA ARG A 373 9.20 -12.29 20.14
C ARG A 373 10.62 -11.76 19.99
N GLU A 374 11.07 -11.04 20.99
CA GLU A 374 12.46 -10.65 21.10
C GLU A 374 13.32 -11.89 21.43
N ASP A 375 14.39 -12.09 20.67
CA ASP A 375 15.40 -13.10 20.94
C ASP A 375 16.50 -12.56 21.88
N LYS A 376 17.51 -13.38 22.19
CA LYS A 376 18.61 -13.00 23.09
C LYS A 376 19.52 -11.89 22.54
N SER A 377 19.41 -11.58 21.24
CA SER A 377 20.17 -10.51 20.58
C SER A 377 19.39 -9.20 20.47
N ASN A 378 18.22 -9.12 21.14
CA ASN A 378 17.26 -8.02 21.03
C ASN A 378 16.67 -7.86 19.61
N ALA A 379 16.71 -8.92 18.79
CA ALA A 379 16.09 -8.94 17.48
C ALA A 379 14.67 -9.52 17.58
N TRP A 380 13.71 -8.91 16.88
CA TRP A 380 12.35 -9.44 16.79
C TRP A 380 12.28 -10.56 15.76
N VAL A 381 12.01 -11.78 16.23
CA VAL A 381 11.93 -12.99 15.42
C VAL A 381 10.49 -13.51 15.42
N GLU A 382 10.01 -13.89 14.25
CA GLU A 382 8.67 -14.46 14.08
C GLU A 382 8.54 -15.80 14.83
N ILE A 383 7.42 -15.95 15.54
CA ILE A 383 7.01 -17.22 16.14
C ILE A 383 6.31 -18.01 15.04
N VAL A 384 7.10 -18.79 14.30
CA VAL A 384 6.56 -19.72 13.32
C VAL A 384 6.03 -20.94 14.09
N GLU A 385 4.71 -21.02 14.27
CA GLU A 385 4.09 -22.28 14.65
C GLU A 385 4.27 -23.28 13.50
N ALA A 386 4.67 -24.51 13.80
CA ALA A 386 4.80 -25.56 12.80
C ALA A 386 3.41 -25.89 12.25
N SER A 387 2.99 -25.19 11.20
CA SER A 387 1.70 -25.43 10.55
C SER A 387 1.64 -26.88 10.06
N LYS A 388 0.51 -27.53 10.38
CA LYS A 388 0.22 -28.91 10.06
C LYS A 388 -0.17 -29.01 8.58
N THR A 389 0.53 -29.89 7.87
CA THR A 389 0.23 -30.44 6.54
C THR A 389 0.07 -29.41 5.41
N ALA A 390 1.09 -29.36 4.55
CA ALA A 390 0.94 -28.79 3.21
C ALA A 390 -0.30 -29.41 2.51
N PRO A 391 -1.11 -28.62 1.79
CA PRO A 391 -2.17 -29.16 0.95
C PRO A 391 -1.59 -30.25 0.05
N LYS A 392 -2.28 -31.39 -0.06
CA LYS A 392 -1.87 -32.43 -1.02
C LYS A 392 -1.86 -31.77 -2.41
N ALA A 393 -0.69 -31.76 -3.05
CA ALA A 393 -0.52 -31.22 -4.39
C ALA A 393 -1.58 -31.85 -5.32
N ARG A 394 -2.39 -31.02 -5.96
CA ARG A 394 -3.35 -31.47 -6.97
C ARG A 394 -2.55 -32.09 -8.12
N VAL A 395 -2.80 -33.35 -8.45
CA VAL A 395 -2.09 -34.02 -9.55
C VAL A 395 -2.62 -33.44 -10.87
N THR A 396 -1.90 -32.50 -11.46
CA THR A 396 -2.22 -31.92 -12.77
C THR A 396 -2.06 -33.00 -13.86
N PRO A 397 -3.08 -33.26 -14.69
CA PRO A 397 -2.97 -34.21 -15.80
C PRO A 397 -1.79 -33.87 -16.73
N TYR A 398 -1.04 -34.88 -17.16
CA TYR A 398 0.15 -34.70 -18.01
C TYR A 398 -0.06 -33.78 -19.23
N PRO A 399 -1.16 -33.90 -20.02
CA PRO A 399 -1.39 -33.02 -21.17
C PRO A 399 -1.55 -31.54 -20.77
N GLN A 400 -2.19 -31.28 -19.64
CA GLN A 400 -2.37 -29.93 -19.09
C GLN A 400 -1.03 -29.37 -18.62
N LEU A 401 -0.29 -30.13 -17.80
CA LEU A 401 1.04 -29.74 -17.32
C LEU A 401 1.99 -29.37 -18.49
N LYS A 402 1.96 -30.16 -19.57
CA LYS A 402 2.74 -29.92 -20.78
C LYS A 402 2.27 -28.67 -21.54
N GLY A 403 0.97 -28.41 -21.59
CA GLY A 403 0.40 -27.18 -22.15
C GLY A 403 0.86 -25.95 -21.37
N ASP A 404 0.75 -25.99 -20.05
CA ASP A 404 1.13 -24.92 -19.14
C ASP A 404 2.63 -24.60 -19.23
N ALA A 405 3.48 -25.64 -19.27
CA ALA A 405 4.93 -25.48 -19.43
C ALA A 405 5.30 -24.77 -20.76
N ARG A 406 4.66 -25.16 -21.87
CA ARG A 406 4.89 -24.51 -23.18
C ARG A 406 4.43 -23.07 -23.21
N LYS A 407 3.28 -22.81 -22.61
CA LYS A 407 2.70 -21.48 -22.50
C LYS A 407 3.58 -20.56 -21.66
N ALA A 408 4.07 -21.04 -20.51
CA ALA A 408 5.01 -20.32 -19.66
C ALA A 408 6.29 -20.00 -20.44
N LEU A 409 6.86 -20.97 -21.16
CA LEU A 409 8.05 -20.80 -21.98
C LEU A 409 7.87 -19.73 -23.07
N ALA A 410 6.72 -19.71 -23.74
CA ALA A 410 6.43 -18.77 -24.83
C ALA A 410 6.33 -17.30 -24.38
N LYS A 411 6.01 -17.05 -23.10
CA LYS A 411 5.81 -15.69 -22.55
C LYS A 411 7.04 -15.10 -21.85
N ILE A 412 8.13 -15.86 -21.73
CA ILE A 412 9.34 -15.38 -21.04
C ILE A 412 9.97 -14.18 -21.75
N ASP A 413 10.01 -14.18 -23.09
CA ASP A 413 10.60 -13.07 -23.86
C ASP A 413 9.86 -11.75 -23.61
N GLU A 414 8.53 -11.81 -23.52
CA GLU A 414 7.69 -10.67 -23.18
C GLU A 414 7.99 -10.16 -21.77
N LEU A 415 8.09 -11.07 -20.79
CA LEU A 415 8.43 -10.70 -19.40
C LEU A 415 9.80 -10.04 -19.29
N VAL A 416 10.82 -10.63 -19.92
CA VAL A 416 12.18 -10.06 -19.92
C VAL A 416 12.19 -8.70 -20.60
N HIS A 417 11.53 -8.55 -21.75
CA HIS A 417 11.43 -7.28 -22.44
C HIS A 417 10.70 -6.21 -21.60
N LYS A 418 9.66 -6.59 -20.86
CA LYS A 418 8.96 -5.70 -19.92
C LYS A 418 9.91 -5.17 -18.85
N PHE A 419 10.70 -6.05 -18.22
CA PHE A 419 11.64 -5.66 -17.16
C PHE A 419 12.90 -4.95 -17.70
N ASP A 420 13.35 -5.24 -18.92
CA ASP A 420 14.35 -4.42 -19.62
C ASP A 420 13.87 -2.97 -19.80
N GLY A 421 12.56 -2.78 -19.97
CA GLY A 421 11.93 -1.45 -19.96
C GLY A 421 12.14 -0.69 -18.64
N TYR A 422 12.14 -1.38 -17.50
CA TYR A 422 12.32 -0.78 -16.18
C TYR A 422 13.77 -0.35 -15.90
N ALA A 423 14.76 -0.90 -16.62
CA ALA A 423 16.14 -0.43 -16.55
C ALA A 423 16.35 1.02 -16.98
N ARG A 424 15.33 1.67 -17.54
CA ARG A 424 15.32 3.09 -17.91
C ARG A 424 14.54 3.97 -16.92
N GLY A 425 14.05 3.45 -15.79
CA GLY A 425 13.19 4.20 -14.86
C GLY A 425 13.24 3.72 -13.40
N ALA A 426 12.18 4.05 -12.64
CA ALA A 426 12.00 3.75 -11.22
C ALA A 426 11.57 2.28 -10.97
N GLY A 427 12.35 1.30 -11.43
CA GLY A 427 12.13 -0.11 -11.12
C GLY A 427 12.65 -0.48 -9.73
N HIS A 428 12.07 -1.51 -9.10
CA HIS A 428 12.58 -2.08 -7.84
C HIS A 428 13.59 -3.21 -8.16
N PRO A 429 14.92 -2.98 -8.14
CA PRO A 429 15.89 -3.88 -8.77
C PRO A 429 15.91 -5.27 -8.14
N LYS A 430 15.79 -5.33 -6.80
CA LYS A 430 15.76 -6.58 -6.05
C LYS A 430 14.51 -7.39 -6.37
N GLY A 431 13.32 -6.78 -6.30
CA GLY A 431 12.08 -7.48 -6.64
C GLY A 431 12.03 -7.99 -8.08
N ILE A 432 12.60 -7.24 -9.04
CA ILE A 432 12.72 -7.71 -10.44
C ILE A 432 13.62 -8.95 -10.53
N GLU A 433 14.76 -8.94 -9.84
CA GLU A 433 15.63 -10.12 -9.79
C GLU A 433 14.91 -11.31 -9.17
N GLU A 434 14.30 -11.14 -8.00
CA GLU A 434 13.57 -12.19 -7.29
C GLU A 434 12.43 -12.73 -8.15
N SER A 435 11.68 -11.86 -8.83
CA SER A 435 10.60 -12.29 -9.72
C SER A 435 11.11 -13.12 -10.92
N LEU A 436 12.25 -12.75 -11.51
CA LEU A 436 12.85 -13.52 -12.60
C LEU A 436 13.47 -14.83 -12.10
N GLN A 437 14.08 -14.82 -10.91
CA GLN A 437 14.59 -16.03 -10.26
C GLN A 437 13.45 -17.02 -9.93
N ASN A 438 12.34 -16.53 -9.40
CA ASN A 438 11.13 -17.33 -9.15
C ASN A 438 10.55 -17.88 -10.46
N THR A 439 10.54 -17.07 -11.52
CA THR A 439 10.12 -17.53 -12.86
C THR A 439 11.02 -18.66 -13.36
N ALA A 440 12.34 -18.52 -13.21
CA ALA A 440 13.28 -19.57 -13.58
C ALA A 440 13.08 -20.84 -12.74
N GLN A 441 12.78 -20.70 -11.45
CA GLN A 441 12.47 -21.85 -10.59
C GLN A 441 11.20 -22.56 -11.04
N ASN A 442 10.14 -21.82 -11.40
CA ASN A 442 8.91 -22.39 -11.94
C ASN A 442 9.16 -23.20 -13.23
N LEU A 443 10.06 -22.75 -14.12
CA LEU A 443 10.44 -23.53 -15.32
C LEU A 443 11.17 -24.83 -14.96
N ILE A 444 12.03 -24.80 -13.94
CA ILE A 444 12.69 -25.99 -13.42
C ILE A 444 11.65 -26.96 -12.84
N ASP A 445 10.70 -26.45 -12.07
CA ASP A 445 9.64 -27.25 -11.47
C ASP A 445 8.74 -27.88 -12.54
N TYR A 446 8.43 -27.18 -13.63
CA TYR A 446 7.74 -27.77 -14.79
C TYR A 446 8.54 -28.90 -15.42
N ALA A 447 9.85 -28.70 -15.64
CA ALA A 447 10.73 -29.72 -16.22
C ALA A 447 10.77 -30.99 -15.35
N ASP A 448 10.95 -30.80 -14.04
CA ASP A 448 11.00 -31.86 -13.04
C ASP A 448 9.66 -32.62 -12.90
N ARG A 449 8.53 -31.89 -12.90
CA ARG A 449 7.19 -32.49 -12.86
C ARG A 449 6.90 -33.28 -14.13
N LEU A 450 7.32 -32.82 -15.30
CA LEU A 450 7.14 -33.53 -16.58
C LEU A 450 7.94 -34.84 -16.61
N GLU A 451 9.19 -34.84 -16.15
CA GLU A 451 10.02 -36.05 -16.11
C GLU A 451 9.50 -37.10 -15.11
N ARG A 452 8.99 -36.66 -13.95
CA ARG A 452 8.55 -37.55 -12.87
C ARG A 452 7.07 -37.93 -12.95
N HIS A 453 6.33 -37.44 -13.93
CA HIS A 453 4.90 -37.70 -14.04
C HIS A 453 4.63 -39.19 -14.35
N GLU A 454 3.72 -39.83 -13.61
CA GLU A 454 3.42 -41.28 -13.75
C GLU A 454 2.97 -41.66 -15.17
N ASN A 455 2.16 -40.80 -15.79
CA ASN A 455 1.68 -40.95 -17.18
C ASN A 455 2.65 -40.39 -18.26
N ALA A 456 3.93 -40.18 -17.95
CA ALA A 456 4.89 -39.67 -18.93
C ALA A 456 5.15 -40.70 -20.05
N PRO A 457 5.18 -40.30 -21.34
CA PRO A 457 5.47 -41.23 -22.44
C PRO A 457 6.92 -41.73 -22.39
N SER A 458 7.12 -43.05 -22.47
CA SER A 458 8.44 -43.66 -22.26
C SER A 458 9.52 -43.33 -23.30
N ASN A 459 9.18 -42.73 -24.46
CA ASN A 459 10.11 -42.43 -25.57
C ASN A 459 9.72 -41.18 -26.40
N SER A 460 9.19 -40.12 -25.77
CA SER A 460 8.83 -38.90 -26.51
C SER A 460 10.02 -37.94 -26.62
N GLN A 461 10.70 -37.92 -27.77
CA GLN A 461 11.79 -36.96 -28.04
C GLN A 461 11.33 -35.50 -27.87
N ARG A 462 10.10 -35.17 -28.32
CA ARG A 462 9.54 -33.82 -28.19
C ARG A 462 9.34 -33.39 -26.74
N ASP A 463 9.11 -34.34 -25.83
CA ASP A 463 8.91 -34.03 -24.41
C ASP A 463 10.27 -33.88 -23.71
N ALA A 464 11.25 -34.71 -24.10
CA ALA A 464 12.64 -34.55 -23.68
C ALA A 464 13.23 -33.19 -24.14
N ASP A 465 12.93 -32.77 -25.37
CA ASP A 465 13.35 -31.46 -25.90
C ASP A 465 12.70 -30.32 -25.11
N LEU A 466 11.39 -30.41 -24.79
CA LEU A 466 10.71 -29.41 -23.96
C LEU A 466 11.34 -29.29 -22.57
N VAL A 467 11.62 -30.42 -21.90
CA VAL A 467 12.28 -30.44 -20.59
C VAL A 467 13.66 -29.78 -20.66
N LYS A 468 14.43 -30.06 -21.71
CA LYS A 468 15.74 -29.44 -21.95
C LYS A 468 15.61 -27.93 -22.17
N ASP A 469 14.63 -27.50 -22.98
CA ASP A 469 14.39 -26.09 -23.27
C ASP A 469 13.98 -25.30 -22.02
N LEU A 470 13.12 -25.88 -21.17
CA LEU A 470 12.73 -25.30 -19.88
C LEU A 470 13.94 -25.05 -18.98
N ARG A 471 14.82 -26.05 -18.83
CA ARG A 471 16.05 -25.94 -18.02
C ARG A 471 17.05 -24.94 -18.60
N LEU A 472 17.26 -24.99 -19.92
CA LEU A 472 18.14 -24.04 -20.61
C LEU A 472 17.64 -22.61 -20.40
N ARG A 473 16.34 -22.39 -20.62
CA ARG A 473 15.72 -21.08 -20.46
C ARG A 473 15.78 -20.59 -19.01
N ALA A 474 15.56 -21.47 -18.04
CA ALA A 474 15.72 -21.15 -16.63
C ALA A 474 17.13 -20.62 -16.31
N GLY A 475 18.18 -21.25 -16.86
CA GLY A 475 19.55 -20.78 -16.73
C GLY A 475 19.74 -19.37 -17.30
N THR A 476 19.27 -19.14 -18.53
CA THR A 476 19.36 -17.83 -19.20
C THR A 476 18.62 -16.74 -18.42
N ILE A 477 17.43 -17.03 -17.87
CA ILE A 477 16.68 -16.07 -17.06
C ILE A 477 17.44 -15.71 -15.77
N LYS A 478 18.05 -16.68 -15.08
CA LYS A 478 18.82 -16.43 -13.84
C LYS A 478 19.99 -15.47 -14.10
N GLU A 479 20.71 -15.67 -15.21
CA GLU A 479 21.78 -14.77 -15.64
C GLU A 479 21.24 -13.37 -15.96
N LYS A 480 20.15 -13.30 -16.74
CA LYS A 480 19.51 -12.04 -17.12
C LYS A 480 18.96 -11.28 -15.91
N ALA A 481 18.44 -11.98 -14.89
CA ALA A 481 17.97 -11.38 -13.64
C ALA A 481 19.11 -10.65 -12.91
N THR A 482 20.26 -11.31 -12.80
CA THR A 482 21.46 -10.74 -12.17
C THR A 482 21.95 -9.51 -12.95
N GLN A 483 22.02 -9.63 -14.28
CA GLN A 483 22.41 -8.54 -15.17
C GLN A 483 21.49 -7.32 -15.05
N LEU A 484 20.17 -7.56 -15.04
CA LEU A 484 19.16 -6.52 -14.88
C LEU A 484 19.29 -5.82 -13.53
N ARG A 485 19.45 -6.56 -12.43
CA ARG A 485 19.63 -5.94 -11.10
C ARG A 485 20.85 -5.01 -11.08
N VAL A 486 21.97 -5.43 -11.67
CA VAL A 486 23.17 -4.59 -11.80
C VAL A 486 22.87 -3.35 -12.65
N GLN A 487 22.29 -3.52 -13.84
CA GLN A 487 22.01 -2.44 -14.78
C GLN A 487 21.07 -1.39 -14.17
N ILE A 488 19.96 -1.81 -13.56
CA ILE A 488 18.98 -0.91 -12.95
C ILE A 488 19.63 -0.19 -11.75
N SER A 489 20.36 -0.91 -10.89
CA SER A 489 21.02 -0.30 -9.72
C SER A 489 22.03 0.76 -10.11
N LEU A 490 22.78 0.58 -11.21
CA LEU A 490 23.74 1.56 -11.73
C LEU A 490 23.08 2.77 -12.39
N ALA A 491 21.83 2.65 -12.84
CA ALA A 491 21.07 3.72 -13.48
C ALA A 491 20.34 4.63 -12.48
N GLN A 492 20.16 4.18 -11.24
CA GLN A 492 19.46 4.89 -10.17
C GLN A 492 20.39 5.71 -9.28
N ALA A 493 19.79 6.54 -8.40
CA ALA A 493 20.55 7.19 -7.33
C ALA A 493 21.14 6.15 -6.37
N PRO A 494 22.30 6.43 -5.75
CA PRO A 494 22.94 5.48 -4.85
C PRO A 494 22.12 5.29 -3.57
N THR A 495 21.66 4.06 -3.34
CA THR A 495 21.07 3.65 -2.07
C THR A 495 22.00 2.71 -1.32
N ARG A 496 21.83 2.58 0.01
CA ARG A 496 22.55 1.58 0.82
C ARG A 496 22.48 0.20 0.17
N GLU A 497 21.27 -0.26 -0.16
CA GLU A 497 21.04 -1.59 -0.71
C GLU A 497 21.73 -1.80 -2.08
N ALA A 498 21.61 -0.82 -2.98
CA ALA A 498 22.22 -0.89 -4.31
C ALA A 498 23.76 -0.93 -4.22
N VAL A 499 24.35 -0.06 -3.39
CA VAL A 499 25.80 -0.02 -3.20
C VAL A 499 26.31 -1.32 -2.58
N GLU A 500 25.64 -1.84 -1.55
CA GLU A 500 25.99 -3.15 -0.98
C GLU A 500 25.95 -4.28 -2.00
N TYR A 501 24.89 -4.32 -2.81
CA TYR A 501 24.73 -5.35 -3.84
C TYR A 501 25.82 -5.25 -4.90
N LEU A 502 26.04 -4.06 -5.47
CA LEU A 502 27.04 -3.83 -6.51
C LEU A 502 28.47 -4.11 -6.02
N MET A 503 28.78 -3.80 -4.76
CA MET A 503 30.05 -4.18 -4.13
C MET A 503 30.23 -5.69 -4.04
N ARG A 504 29.20 -6.44 -3.59
CA ARG A 504 29.25 -7.92 -3.56
C ARG A 504 29.45 -8.51 -4.95
N GLN A 505 28.83 -7.91 -5.97
CA GLN A 505 29.01 -8.29 -7.38
C GLN A 505 30.33 -7.79 -8.00
N LYS A 506 31.16 -7.06 -7.23
CA LYS A 506 32.42 -6.45 -7.68
C LYS A 506 32.24 -5.50 -8.87
N GLU A 507 31.06 -4.87 -8.97
CA GLU A 507 30.72 -3.90 -10.02
C GLU A 507 31.24 -2.50 -9.71
N ILE A 508 31.41 -2.20 -8.42
CA ILE A 508 31.97 -0.94 -7.94
C ILE A 508 33.02 -1.18 -6.85
N HIS A 509 33.87 -0.18 -6.60
CA HIS A 509 34.83 -0.16 -5.49
C HIS A 509 35.04 1.26 -4.95
N PRO A 510 35.24 1.45 -3.62
CA PRO A 510 35.49 2.75 -3.03
C PRO A 510 36.97 3.12 -3.06
N GLN A 511 37.25 4.40 -3.26
CA GLN A 511 38.57 4.98 -3.12
C GLN A 511 38.50 6.28 -2.31
N LYS A 512 39.34 6.42 -1.28
CA LYS A 512 39.45 7.63 -0.45
C LYS A 512 39.97 8.80 -1.29
N ILE A 513 39.35 9.97 -1.16
CA ILE A 513 39.77 11.21 -1.81
C ILE A 513 40.41 12.13 -0.78
N GLY A 514 41.72 12.31 -0.89
CA GLY A 514 42.49 13.27 -0.08
C GLY A 514 42.32 13.11 1.43
N GLU A 515 42.71 14.17 2.13
CA GLU A 515 42.53 14.31 3.58
C GLU A 515 41.19 14.98 3.91
N ARG A 516 40.78 14.91 5.19
CA ARG A 516 39.57 15.60 5.67
C ARG A 516 39.66 17.11 5.48
N ILE A 517 38.58 17.70 4.95
CA ILE A 517 38.48 19.14 4.66
C ILE A 517 37.46 19.77 5.60
N GLN A 518 37.82 20.86 6.26
CA GLN A 518 36.87 21.64 7.06
C GLN A 518 35.91 22.40 6.14
N LEU A 519 34.61 22.21 6.35
CA LEU A 519 33.57 22.95 5.63
C LEU A 519 33.50 24.40 6.15
N LYS A 520 33.45 25.37 5.24
CA LYS A 520 33.40 26.80 5.60
C LYS A 520 31.97 27.34 5.73
N THR A 521 30.99 26.58 5.25
CA THR A 521 29.57 26.94 5.22
C THR A 521 28.73 25.73 5.65
N GLY A 522 27.49 25.95 6.10
CA GLY A 522 26.64 24.88 6.61
C GLY A 522 27.08 24.39 7.99
N ARG A 523 27.30 23.08 8.15
CA ARG A 523 27.61 22.42 9.44
C ARG A 523 28.97 22.82 10.05
N GLN A 524 29.88 23.38 9.24
CA GLN A 524 31.25 23.74 9.63
C GLN A 524 32.09 22.59 10.21
N ASP A 525 31.67 21.35 9.96
CA ASP A 525 32.35 20.13 10.37
C ASP A 525 33.42 19.69 9.34
N PHE A 526 34.10 18.58 9.60
CA PHE A 526 35.15 18.03 8.72
C PHE A 526 34.57 16.95 7.82
N LEU A 527 34.78 17.08 6.51
CA LEU A 527 34.29 16.15 5.49
C LEU A 527 35.43 15.24 5.00
N GLN A 528 35.23 13.92 5.08
CA GLN A 528 35.99 12.93 4.30
C GLN A 528 35.14 12.49 3.09
N GLU A 529 35.72 12.54 1.90
CA GLU A 529 35.09 12.06 0.68
C GLU A 529 35.71 10.73 0.22
N TYR A 530 34.87 9.84 -0.31
CA TYR A 530 35.26 8.66 -1.06
C TYR A 530 34.55 8.68 -2.42
N VAL A 531 35.22 8.25 -3.48
CA VAL A 531 34.60 8.01 -4.78
C VAL A 531 34.28 6.53 -4.92
N LEU A 532 33.07 6.22 -5.37
CA LEU A 532 32.67 4.89 -5.80
C LEU A 532 32.91 4.79 -7.31
N MET A 533 33.92 4.02 -7.70
CA MET A 533 34.32 3.79 -9.09
C MET A 533 33.62 2.54 -9.63
N ASN A 534 33.30 2.52 -10.92
CA ASN A 534 32.88 1.28 -11.59
C ASN A 534 34.09 0.40 -12.00
N LYS A 535 33.84 -0.80 -12.55
CA LYS A 535 34.86 -1.71 -13.09
C LYS A 535 35.83 -1.08 -14.10
N ASN A 536 35.42 -0.01 -14.79
CA ASN A 536 36.25 0.72 -15.75
C ASN A 536 36.99 1.91 -15.12
N ASN A 537 37.07 1.97 -13.79
CA ASN A 537 37.67 3.04 -13.00
C ASN A 537 37.10 4.44 -13.32
N ARG A 538 35.83 4.50 -13.72
CA ARG A 538 35.13 5.79 -13.87
C ARG A 538 34.36 6.10 -12.60
N PRO A 539 34.45 7.34 -12.09
CA PRO A 539 33.61 7.77 -10.97
C PRO A 539 32.14 7.54 -11.29
N LEU A 540 31.39 6.95 -10.37
CA LEU A 540 29.96 6.75 -10.47
C LEU A 540 29.23 7.63 -9.45
N TRP A 541 29.59 7.48 -8.17
CA TRP A 541 28.99 8.17 -7.03
C TRP A 541 30.05 8.59 -6.03
N TYR A 542 29.65 9.33 -4.99
CA TYR A 542 30.51 9.75 -3.91
C TYR A 542 29.88 9.38 -2.56
N ALA A 543 30.72 9.07 -1.57
CA ALA A 543 30.31 8.90 -0.19
C ALA A 543 30.96 9.99 0.66
N HIS A 544 30.14 10.66 1.45
CA HIS A 544 30.50 11.81 2.27
C HIS A 544 30.35 11.44 3.74
N PHE A 545 31.43 11.58 4.51
CA PHE A 545 31.46 11.32 5.95
C PHE A 545 31.82 12.60 6.69
N HIS A 546 30.96 13.02 7.61
CA HIS A 546 31.14 14.20 8.45
C HIS A 546 31.72 13.83 9.82
N TYR A 547 32.66 14.62 10.32
CA TYR A 547 33.38 14.43 11.59
C TYR A 547 33.44 15.75 12.35
N ASN A 548 33.44 15.70 13.67
CA ASN A 548 33.52 16.92 14.49
C ASN A 548 34.91 17.56 14.40
N THR A 549 35.96 16.74 14.30
CA THR A 549 37.35 17.21 14.20
C THR A 549 38.11 16.54 13.06
N SER A 550 39.24 17.12 12.64
CA SER A 550 40.08 16.55 11.58
C SER A 550 40.65 15.19 11.93
N ASN A 551 40.79 14.87 13.23
CA ASN A 551 41.53 13.72 13.73
C ASN A 551 40.64 12.68 14.39
N ASP A 552 39.30 12.81 14.28
CA ASP A 552 38.36 11.81 14.79
C ASP A 552 38.68 10.43 14.20
N ALA A 553 38.46 9.36 14.97
CA ALA A 553 38.58 8.01 14.42
C ALA A 553 37.63 7.81 13.23
N GLU A 554 37.98 6.94 12.30
CA GLU A 554 37.22 6.71 11.06
C GLU A 554 35.77 6.24 11.33
N ASP A 555 35.56 5.45 12.37
CA ASP A 555 34.25 4.99 12.83
C ASP A 555 33.46 6.07 13.61
N ASN A 556 34.08 7.17 14.02
CA ASN A 556 33.47 8.26 14.82
C ASN A 556 32.82 9.37 13.97
N TYR A 557 32.42 9.07 12.73
CA TYR A 557 31.65 10.01 11.93
C TYR A 557 30.27 10.32 12.57
N THR A 558 29.79 11.56 12.39
CA THR A 558 28.52 12.07 12.93
C THR A 558 27.37 12.00 11.94
N ALA A 559 27.66 12.01 10.63
CA ALA A 559 26.69 11.78 9.57
C ALA A 559 27.42 11.23 8.33
N ALA A 560 26.78 10.33 7.60
CA ALA A 560 27.34 9.85 6.34
C ALA A 560 26.27 9.58 5.29
N SER A 561 26.55 9.94 4.04
CA SER A 561 25.58 9.84 2.94
C SER A 561 26.24 9.57 1.59
N LEU A 562 25.50 8.92 0.71
CA LEU A 562 25.82 8.71 -0.68
C LEU A 562 25.29 9.86 -1.52
N LYS A 563 26.03 10.24 -2.57
CA LYS A 563 25.75 11.35 -3.46
C LYS A 563 25.90 10.94 -4.91
N THR A 564 24.97 11.39 -5.76
CA THR A 564 25.19 11.36 -7.21
C THR A 564 26.31 12.33 -7.61
N LYS A 565 26.76 12.28 -8.86
CA LYS A 565 27.76 13.23 -9.37
C LYS A 565 27.29 14.68 -9.28
N ASP A 566 26.03 14.91 -9.62
CA ASP A 566 25.43 16.23 -9.63
C ASP A 566 25.20 16.76 -8.21
N GLN A 567 24.94 15.85 -7.27
CA GLN A 567 24.78 16.16 -5.84
C GLN A 567 26.10 16.24 -5.06
N ARG A 568 27.26 15.99 -5.69
CA ARG A 568 28.55 15.84 -4.99
C ARG A 568 28.86 17.02 -4.06
N PHE A 569 28.50 18.25 -4.43
CA PHE A 569 28.78 19.43 -3.61
C PHE A 569 27.53 19.99 -2.91
N GLU A 570 26.45 19.22 -2.88
CA GLU A 570 25.19 19.60 -2.26
C GLU A 570 25.04 19.02 -0.86
N THR A 571 24.58 19.84 0.07
CA THR A 571 24.11 19.37 1.38
C THR A 571 22.83 18.55 1.23
N ASN A 572 22.48 17.72 2.23
CA ASN A 572 21.22 16.96 2.21
C ASN A 572 20.00 17.88 2.11
N ALA A 573 19.97 18.96 2.90
CA ALA A 573 18.89 19.95 2.85
C ALA A 573 18.73 20.58 1.46
N THR A 574 19.84 20.94 0.79
CA THR A 574 19.77 21.49 -0.57
C THR A 574 19.33 20.45 -1.60
N ALA A 575 19.76 19.20 -1.47
CA ALA A 575 19.35 18.13 -2.38
C ALA A 575 17.84 17.82 -2.22
N LEU A 576 17.34 17.78 -0.98
CA LEU A 576 15.92 17.57 -0.68
C LEU A 576 15.05 18.76 -1.12
N ALA A 577 15.54 19.99 -0.99
CA ALA A 577 14.86 21.18 -1.50
C ALA A 577 14.79 21.21 -3.04
N LYS A 578 15.80 20.65 -3.73
CA LYS A 578 15.82 20.53 -5.20
C LYS A 578 15.07 19.32 -5.74
N ALA A 579 14.72 18.35 -4.90
CA ALA A 579 14.01 17.15 -5.30
C ALA A 579 12.64 17.51 -5.90
N GLN A 580 12.38 17.02 -7.11
CA GLN A 580 11.20 17.38 -7.91
C GLN A 580 9.95 16.55 -7.57
N ASN A 581 10.14 15.39 -6.95
CA ASN A 581 9.06 14.46 -6.62
C ASN A 581 9.39 13.65 -5.36
N ALA A 582 8.40 12.88 -4.87
CA ALA A 582 8.54 12.04 -3.68
C ALA A 582 9.68 11.02 -3.81
N HIS A 583 9.77 10.35 -4.97
CA HIS A 583 10.79 9.34 -5.24
C HIS A 583 12.22 9.87 -5.06
N GLN A 584 12.55 11.04 -5.61
CA GLN A 584 13.88 11.65 -5.45
C GLN A 584 14.22 11.96 -3.98
N LYS A 585 13.23 12.35 -3.16
CA LYS A 585 13.45 12.57 -1.72
C LYS A 585 13.74 11.28 -0.99
N ILE A 586 13.01 10.21 -1.33
CA ILE A 586 13.22 8.87 -0.78
C ILE A 586 14.60 8.34 -1.17
N ASP A 587 15.05 8.55 -2.41
CA ASP A 587 16.39 8.16 -2.85
C ASP A 587 17.50 8.84 -2.05
N ILE A 588 17.37 10.14 -1.78
CA ILE A 588 18.33 10.88 -0.94
C ILE A 588 18.37 10.28 0.47
N TYR A 589 17.20 9.97 1.05
CA TYR A 589 17.11 9.30 2.36
C TYR A 589 17.77 7.91 2.34
N ARG A 590 17.46 7.09 1.34
CA ARG A 590 18.04 5.74 1.16
C ARG A 590 19.54 5.76 0.89
N GLY A 591 20.11 6.91 0.57
CA GLY A 591 21.55 7.16 0.47
C GLY A 591 22.27 7.27 1.81
N HIS A 592 21.59 7.23 2.96
CA HIS A 592 22.23 7.27 4.27
C HIS A 592 23.18 6.07 4.50
N ILE A 593 24.33 6.34 5.12
CA ILE A 593 25.34 5.33 5.45
C ILE A 593 25.38 5.13 6.97
N ASP A 594 24.79 4.04 7.44
CA ASP A 594 24.91 3.61 8.84
C ASP A 594 26.24 2.89 9.12
N LYS A 595 26.48 2.61 10.41
CA LYS A 595 27.75 2.08 10.92
C LYS A 595 28.09 0.72 10.31
N GLU A 596 27.09 -0.12 10.08
CA GLU A 596 27.29 -1.45 9.49
C GLU A 596 27.77 -1.32 8.04
N LEU A 597 27.11 -0.49 7.24
CA LEU A 597 27.50 -0.22 5.86
C LEU A 597 28.89 0.41 5.80
N ALA A 598 29.15 1.39 6.66
CA ALA A 598 30.40 2.12 6.73
C ALA A 598 31.59 1.17 6.98
N LYS A 599 31.46 0.29 7.98
CA LYS A 599 32.46 -0.74 8.31
C LYS A 599 32.66 -1.73 7.18
N LYS A 600 31.57 -2.24 6.59
CA LYS A 600 31.61 -3.27 5.56
C LYS A 600 32.21 -2.79 4.24
N ILE A 601 31.99 -1.54 3.88
CA ILE A 601 32.35 -1.01 2.55
C ILE A 601 33.62 -0.18 2.57
N PHE A 602 33.76 0.72 3.55
CA PHE A 602 34.84 1.70 3.56
C PHE A 602 36.02 1.28 4.43
N SER A 603 35.96 0.06 5.00
CA SER A 603 36.98 -0.50 5.89
C SER A 603 37.30 0.40 7.08
N LEU A 604 36.31 1.16 7.55
CA LEU A 604 36.43 1.92 8.80
C LEU A 604 36.56 0.87 9.94
N PRO A 605 37.61 0.93 10.78
CA PRO A 605 37.93 -0.09 11.77
C PRO A 605 36.78 -0.44 12.73
#